data_AF-A2Z6Q1-F1
#
_entry.id   AF-A2Z6Q1-F1
#
_cell.length_a   1.000
_cell.length_b   1.000
_cell.length_c   1.000
_cell.angle_alpha   90.00
_cell.angle_beta   90.00
_cell.angle_gamma   90.00
#
_symmetry.space_group_name_H-M   'P 1'
#
loop_
_entity.id
_entity.type
_entity.pdbx_description
1 polymer ?
#
loop_
_entity_poly.entity_id
_entity_poly.type
_entity_poly.pdbx_seq_one_letter_code
_entity_poly.pdbx_strand_id
1 'polypeptide(L)'
;MDYFGNMVLWAFPRMRVRDLLSSSYAAVVGVIRNAVARVDEQYIQSFVDFGEVAAGDELTPTAAPPGTVFCPDLEVDSWLGFRFHDLDFGRGPPCAFLPPDVPVEGLLIFVPSCAAKGGVEMFMALDDVHVEAFRQICYSMD
;
A
#
# COMPACT_ATOMS: atom_id res chain seq x y z
N MET A 1 3.19 4.99 27.65
CA MET A 1 1.92 4.37 27.22
C MET A 1 2.00 4.26 25.73
N ASP A 2 1.72 3.09 25.19
CA ASP A 2 1.65 2.89 23.75
C ASP A 2 0.29 3.38 23.24
N TYR A 3 0.26 4.08 22.11
CA TYR A 3 -0.97 4.58 21.52
C TYR A 3 -1.81 3.41 20.97
N PHE A 4 -3.12 3.45 21.19
CA PHE A 4 -4.08 2.48 20.66
C PHE A 4 -5.15 3.20 19.84
N GLY A 5 -5.02 3.12 18.51
CA GLY A 5 -5.91 3.77 17.56
C GLY A 5 -5.33 3.72 16.14
N ASN A 6 -6.03 4.34 15.19
CA ASN A 6 -5.56 4.43 13.80
C ASN A 6 -4.69 5.69 13.63
N MET A 7 -3.48 5.50 13.11
CA MET A 7 -2.60 6.58 12.67
C MET A 7 -2.13 6.28 11.24
N VAL A 8 -3.10 6.23 10.33
CA VAL A 8 -2.91 5.85 8.92
C VAL A 8 -3.44 6.97 8.04
N LEU A 9 -2.59 7.44 7.13
CA LEU A 9 -2.91 8.41 6.09
C LEU A 9 -2.23 7.97 4.79
N TRP A 10 -2.78 8.41 3.67
CA TRP A 10 -2.29 8.03 2.35
C TRP A 10 -1.43 9.13 1.74
N ALA A 11 -0.31 8.72 1.14
CA ALA A 11 0.40 9.53 0.18
C ALA A 11 -0.12 9.20 -1.23
N PHE A 12 -0.38 10.22 -2.05
CA PHE A 12 -0.90 10.04 -3.41
C PHE A 12 0.12 10.50 -4.46
N PRO A 13 1.17 9.71 -4.75
CA PRO A 13 2.05 9.98 -5.88
C PRO A 13 1.25 9.86 -7.19
N ARG A 14 1.49 10.77 -8.13
CA ARG A 14 0.77 10.80 -9.42
C ARG A 14 1.74 10.99 -10.57
N MET A 15 1.57 10.18 -11.61
CA MET A 15 2.28 10.29 -12.87
C MET A 15 1.32 9.99 -14.02
N ARG A 16 1.54 10.59 -15.20
CA ARG A 16 0.83 10.14 -16.40
C ARG A 16 1.42 8.79 -16.83
N VAL A 17 0.59 7.85 -17.28
CA VAL A 17 1.04 6.52 -17.72
C VAL A 17 2.19 6.60 -18.72
N ARG A 18 2.12 7.51 -19.70
CA ARG A 18 3.20 7.71 -20.68
C ARG A 18 4.54 8.12 -20.04
N ASP A 19 4.48 8.95 -19.00
CA ASP A 19 5.66 9.46 -18.31
C ASP A 19 6.22 8.38 -17.38
N LEU A 20 5.34 7.59 -16.73
CA LEU A 20 5.70 6.42 -15.93
C LEU A 20 6.46 5.38 -16.78
N LEU A 21 5.89 5.00 -17.93
CA LEU A 21 6.47 3.97 -18.82
C LEU A 21 7.77 4.39 -19.51
N SER A 22 8.06 5.70 -19.57
CA SER A 22 9.29 6.23 -20.17
C SER A 22 10.33 6.69 -19.14
N SER A 23 10.00 6.61 -17.84
CA SER A 23 10.87 7.03 -16.74
C SER A 23 11.77 5.90 -16.26
N SER A 24 12.94 6.25 -15.73
CA SER A 24 13.76 5.30 -14.98
C SER A 24 13.13 4.98 -13.62
N TYR A 25 13.47 3.83 -13.04
CA TYR A 25 13.04 3.48 -11.68
C TYR A 25 13.38 4.56 -10.66
N ALA A 26 14.57 5.18 -10.76
CA ALA A 26 14.98 6.26 -9.87
C ALA A 26 14.03 7.47 -9.93
N ALA A 27 13.54 7.80 -11.12
CA ALA A 27 12.57 8.89 -11.28
C ALA A 27 11.22 8.53 -10.66
N VAL A 28 10.71 7.31 -10.89
CA VAL A 28 9.45 6.82 -10.29
C VAL A 28 9.53 6.78 -8.76
N VAL A 29 10.62 6.21 -8.22
CA VAL A 29 10.90 6.18 -6.79
C VAL A 29 10.98 7.60 -6.22
N GLY A 30 11.58 8.54 -6.97
CA GLY A 30 11.61 9.95 -6.60
C GLY A 30 10.20 10.55 -6.41
N VAL A 31 9.26 10.24 -7.31
CA VAL A 31 7.87 10.70 -7.20
C VAL A 31 7.18 10.13 -5.95
N ILE A 32 7.34 8.82 -5.70
CA ILE A 32 6.79 8.16 -4.51
C ILE A 32 7.38 8.78 -3.24
N ARG A 33 8.71 8.90 -3.16
CA ARG A 33 9.41 9.48 -2.01
C ARG A 33 8.96 10.91 -1.73
N ASN A 34 8.82 11.73 -2.77
CA ASN A 34 8.37 13.10 -2.62
C ASN A 34 6.92 13.18 -2.13
N ALA A 35 6.03 12.30 -2.61
CA ALA A 35 4.65 12.25 -2.12
C ALA A 35 4.57 11.84 -0.64
N VAL A 36 5.35 10.83 -0.24
CA VAL A 36 5.44 10.39 1.17
C VAL A 36 6.00 11.49 2.06
N ALA A 37 7.07 12.17 1.63
CA ALA A 37 7.68 13.26 2.40
C ALA A 37 6.75 14.46 2.61
N ARG A 38 5.69 14.62 1.80
CA ARG A 38 4.67 15.67 1.99
C ARG A 38 3.62 15.31 3.04
N VAL A 39 3.55 14.05 3.48
CA VAL A 39 2.69 13.63 4.60
C VAL A 39 3.49 13.82 5.90
N ASP A 40 3.82 15.07 6.19
CA ASP A 40 4.57 15.49 7.37
C ASP A 40 3.64 15.91 8.52
N GLU A 41 4.21 16.34 9.65
CA GLU A 41 3.47 16.80 10.82
C GLU A 41 2.44 17.89 10.47
N GLN A 42 2.78 18.83 9.60
CA GLN A 42 1.91 19.93 9.21
C GLN A 42 0.72 19.42 8.39
N TYR A 43 0.97 18.51 7.45
CA TYR A 43 -0.09 17.88 6.67
C TYR A 43 -1.02 17.03 7.54
N ILE A 44 -0.46 16.27 8.49
CA ILE A 44 -1.23 15.45 9.43
C ILE A 44 -2.14 16.33 10.29
N GLN A 45 -1.61 17.41 10.86
CA GLN A 45 -2.42 18.35 11.64
C GLN A 45 -3.50 19.01 10.77
N SER A 46 -3.15 19.42 9.54
CA SER A 46 -4.12 19.97 8.60
C SER A 46 -5.25 19.00 8.25
N PHE A 47 -4.99 17.70 8.20
CA PHE A 47 -6.02 16.68 7.97
C PHE A 47 -7.00 16.59 9.16
N VAL A 48 -6.47 16.63 10.39
CA VAL A 48 -7.28 16.66 11.62
C VAL A 48 -8.16 17.91 11.64
N ASP A 49 -7.56 19.09 11.43
CA ASP A 49 -8.26 20.38 11.42
C ASP A 49 -9.35 20.41 10.33
N PHE A 50 -9.07 19.86 9.15
CA PHE A 50 -10.06 19.74 8.08
C PHE A 50 -11.26 18.88 8.51
N GLY A 51 -11.02 17.77 9.20
CA GLY A 51 -12.09 16.93 9.74
C GLY A 51 -12.98 17.64 10.74
N GLU A 52 -12.41 18.53 11.57
CA GLU A 52 -13.20 19.35 12.52
C GLU A 52 -14.05 20.40 11.80
N VAL A 53 -13.49 21.08 10.81
CA VAL A 53 -14.20 22.12 10.04
C VAL A 53 -15.31 21.52 9.18
N ALA A 54 -15.05 20.37 8.55
CA ALA A 54 -15.98 19.71 7.64
C ALA A 54 -16.98 18.77 8.36
N ALA A 55 -16.99 18.75 9.70
CA ALA A 55 -17.87 17.87 10.48
C ALA A 55 -19.38 18.09 10.24
N GLY A 56 -19.77 19.24 9.67
CA GLY A 56 -21.14 19.56 9.28
C GLY A 56 -21.49 19.22 7.82
N ASP A 57 -20.52 18.80 7.02
CA ASP A 57 -20.70 18.46 5.61
C ASP A 57 -20.95 16.95 5.44
N GLU A 58 -21.67 16.55 4.39
CA GLU A 58 -21.86 15.14 4.02
C GLU A 58 -20.60 14.59 3.32
N LEU A 59 -19.48 14.51 4.04
CA LEU A 59 -18.27 13.86 3.57
C LEU A 59 -18.35 12.34 3.75
N THR A 60 -17.84 11.60 2.77
CA THR A 60 -17.69 10.15 2.85
C THR A 60 -16.21 9.75 2.84
N PRO A 61 -15.83 8.65 3.49
CA PRO A 61 -14.47 8.12 3.40
C PRO A 61 -14.12 7.80 1.95
N THR A 62 -12.90 8.13 1.54
CA THR A 62 -12.37 7.77 0.22
C THR A 62 -11.73 6.38 0.18
N ALA A 63 -11.64 5.69 1.33
CA ALA A 63 -11.14 4.33 1.39
C ALA A 63 -12.03 3.39 0.58
N ALA A 64 -11.43 2.52 -0.23
CA ALA A 64 -12.15 1.70 -1.17
C ALA A 64 -12.97 0.60 -0.47
N PRO A 65 -14.29 0.49 -0.75
CA PRO A 65 -15.07 -0.65 -0.32
C PRO A 65 -14.74 -1.93 -1.14
N PRO A 66 -15.07 -3.13 -0.64
CA PRO A 66 -15.00 -4.36 -1.43
C PRO A 66 -15.75 -4.25 -2.77
N GLY A 67 -15.15 -4.79 -3.83
CA GLY A 67 -15.66 -4.72 -5.20
C GLY A 67 -15.21 -3.46 -5.96
N THR A 68 -14.38 -2.61 -5.37
CA THR A 68 -13.78 -1.45 -6.06
C THR A 68 -12.76 -1.90 -7.10
N VAL A 69 -12.72 -1.19 -8.23
CA VAL A 69 -11.73 -1.34 -9.29
C VAL A 69 -10.93 -0.04 -9.34
N PHE A 70 -9.64 -0.10 -9.00
CA PHE A 70 -8.80 1.08 -8.97
C PHE A 70 -8.30 1.51 -10.34
N CYS A 71 -8.20 0.60 -11.31
CA CYS A 71 -7.67 0.89 -12.63
C CYS A 71 -8.19 2.23 -13.20
N PRO A 72 -7.31 3.19 -13.54
CA PRO A 72 -5.87 3.04 -13.76
C PRO A 72 -4.96 3.32 -12.54
N ASP A 73 -5.53 3.57 -11.37
CA ASP A 73 -4.80 3.79 -10.12
C ASP A 73 -4.45 2.45 -9.42
N LEU A 74 -3.67 2.53 -8.34
CA LEU A 74 -3.29 1.39 -7.49
C LEU A 74 -3.23 1.84 -6.02
N GLU A 75 -3.54 0.93 -5.11
CA GLU A 75 -3.29 1.09 -3.66
C GLU A 75 -2.21 0.11 -3.21
N VAL A 76 -1.29 0.57 -2.36
CA VAL A 76 -0.15 -0.24 -1.91
C VAL A 76 -0.03 -0.18 -0.40
N ASP A 77 -0.24 -1.33 0.23
CA ASP A 77 -0.14 -1.52 1.67
C ASP A 77 1.16 -2.26 2.02
N SER A 78 1.94 -1.67 2.93
CA SER A 78 3.18 -2.27 3.41
C SER A 78 3.01 -2.83 4.81
N TRP A 79 2.99 -4.16 4.92
CA TRP A 79 2.98 -4.88 6.19
C TRP A 79 4.40 -5.23 6.67
N LEU A 80 5.43 -4.73 5.98
CA LEU A 80 6.84 -4.96 6.31
C LEU A 80 7.25 -4.40 7.68
N GLY A 81 6.55 -3.39 8.17
CA GLY A 81 6.81 -2.81 9.50
C GLY A 81 6.21 -3.61 10.65
N PHE A 82 5.34 -4.57 10.38
CA PHE A 82 4.72 -5.39 11.41
C PHE A 82 5.68 -6.48 11.89
N ARG A 83 5.79 -6.61 13.22
CA ARG A 83 6.70 -7.57 13.88
C ARG A 83 6.08 -8.96 14.01
N PHE A 84 5.64 -9.54 12.89
CA PHE A 84 4.98 -10.85 12.91
C PHE A 84 5.88 -11.99 13.41
N HIS A 85 7.18 -11.90 13.17
CA HIS A 85 8.15 -12.87 13.66
C HIS A 85 8.29 -12.87 15.19
N ASP A 86 7.83 -11.83 15.89
CA ASP A 86 7.83 -11.76 17.35
C ASP A 86 6.60 -12.48 17.96
N LEU A 87 5.63 -12.90 17.15
CA LEU A 87 4.44 -13.60 17.61
C LEU A 87 4.78 -15.07 17.94
N ASP A 88 4.99 -15.37 19.22
CA ASP A 88 5.24 -16.72 19.71
C ASP A 88 4.34 -17.05 20.92
N PHE A 89 3.46 -18.04 20.75
CA PHE A 89 2.59 -18.55 21.80
C PHE A 89 3.20 -19.74 22.58
N GLY A 90 4.52 -19.95 22.46
CA GLY A 90 5.28 -21.04 23.09
C GLY A 90 5.65 -22.19 22.15
N ARG A 91 5.55 -21.98 20.83
CA ARG A 91 5.83 -23.00 19.79
C ARG A 91 6.71 -22.47 18.65
N GLY A 92 7.30 -21.29 18.82
CA GLY A 92 8.07 -20.61 17.79
C GLY A 92 7.20 -19.64 16.96
N PRO A 93 7.86 -18.85 16.09
CA PRO A 93 7.21 -17.86 15.23
C PRO A 93 6.33 -18.50 14.14
N PRO A 94 5.41 -17.73 13.52
CA PRO A 94 4.61 -18.22 12.42
C PRO A 94 5.47 -18.63 11.21
N CYS A 95 5.05 -19.71 10.54
CA CYS A 95 5.68 -20.18 9.30
C CYS A 95 5.08 -19.56 8.03
N ALA A 96 3.94 -18.88 8.15
CA ALA A 96 3.29 -18.13 7.08
C ALA A 96 2.46 -16.99 7.68
N PHE A 97 2.39 -15.88 6.95
CA PHE A 97 1.47 -14.79 7.24
C PHE A 97 0.87 -14.35 5.89
N LEU A 98 -0.44 -14.48 5.75
CA LEU A 98 -1.12 -14.29 4.47
C LEU A 98 -2.23 -13.27 4.67
N PRO A 99 -2.38 -12.28 3.77
CA PRO A 99 -3.58 -11.48 3.77
C PRO A 99 -4.80 -12.39 3.50
N PRO A 100 -5.98 -12.03 4.03
CA PRO A 100 -7.23 -12.69 3.64
C PRO A 100 -7.56 -12.36 2.17
N ASP A 101 -8.76 -12.73 1.72
CA ASP A 101 -9.24 -12.35 0.39
C ASP A 101 -9.07 -10.84 0.17
N VAL A 102 -8.63 -10.47 -1.04
CA VAL A 102 -8.32 -9.09 -1.44
C VAL A 102 -9.35 -8.67 -2.50
N PRO A 103 -10.58 -8.29 -2.10
CA PRO A 103 -11.70 -8.10 -3.02
C PRO A 103 -11.67 -6.73 -3.71
N VAL A 104 -10.50 -6.13 -3.90
CA VAL A 104 -10.31 -4.79 -4.46
C VAL A 104 -9.25 -4.87 -5.55
N GLU A 105 -9.66 -4.70 -6.81
CA GLU A 105 -8.73 -4.71 -7.94
C GLU A 105 -7.78 -3.51 -7.86
N GLY A 106 -6.50 -3.76 -8.10
CA GLY A 106 -5.43 -2.76 -8.00
C GLY A 106 -4.83 -2.60 -6.61
N LEU A 107 -5.27 -3.39 -5.61
CA LEU A 107 -4.66 -3.42 -4.28
C LEU A 107 -3.45 -4.36 -4.24
N LEU A 108 -2.33 -3.84 -3.74
CA LEU A 108 -1.06 -4.53 -3.55
C LEU A 108 -0.69 -4.58 -2.06
N ILE A 109 -0.30 -5.75 -1.55
CA ILE A 109 0.13 -5.92 -0.15
C ILE A 109 1.53 -6.53 -0.11
N PHE A 110 2.48 -5.84 0.52
CA PHE A 110 3.82 -6.37 0.80
C PHE A 110 3.90 -6.99 2.19
N VAL A 111 4.34 -8.24 2.26
CA VAL A 111 4.44 -9.03 3.49
C VAL A 111 5.89 -9.53 3.68
N PRO A 112 6.47 -9.50 4.89
CA PRO A 112 7.77 -10.10 5.12
C PRO A 112 7.70 -11.62 4.94
N SER A 113 8.60 -12.18 4.14
CA SER A 113 8.62 -13.63 3.91
C SER A 113 9.06 -14.39 5.16
N CYS A 114 8.36 -15.47 5.49
CA CYS A 114 8.76 -16.40 6.56
C CYS A 114 9.89 -17.36 6.14
N ALA A 115 10.39 -17.28 4.90
CA ALA A 115 11.48 -18.11 4.43
C ALA A 115 12.80 -17.80 5.15
N ALA A 116 13.65 -18.82 5.36
CA ALA A 116 14.93 -18.67 6.06
C ALA A 116 15.90 -17.67 5.40
N LYS A 117 15.81 -17.50 4.07
CA LYS A 117 16.58 -16.52 3.30
C LYS A 117 16.08 -15.08 3.45
N GLY A 118 14.94 -14.88 4.14
CA GLY A 118 14.19 -13.64 4.18
C GLY A 118 13.57 -13.29 2.82
N GLY A 119 13.03 -12.09 2.71
CA GLY A 119 12.47 -11.55 1.47
C GLY A 119 11.15 -10.83 1.69
N VAL A 120 10.54 -10.44 0.58
CA VAL A 120 9.23 -9.82 0.53
C VAL A 120 8.33 -10.68 -0.35
N GLU A 121 7.17 -11.02 0.17
CA GLU A 121 6.07 -11.61 -0.58
C GLU A 121 5.09 -10.49 -0.95
N MET A 122 4.52 -10.59 -2.15
CA MET A 122 3.66 -9.57 -2.72
C MET A 122 2.35 -10.22 -3.15
N PHE A 123 1.25 -9.74 -2.59
CA PHE A 123 -0.10 -10.16 -2.93
C PHE A 123 -0.76 -9.05 -3.73
N MET A 124 -1.40 -9.39 -4.85
CA MET A 124 -2.01 -8.42 -5.75
C MET A 124 -3.34 -8.93 -6.25
N ALA A 125 -4.37 -8.09 -6.18
CA ALA A 125 -5.62 -8.31 -6.88
C ALA A 125 -5.57 -7.58 -8.22
N LEU A 126 -5.73 -8.32 -9.32
CA LEU A 126 -5.74 -7.82 -10.68
C LEU A 126 -6.96 -8.37 -11.41
N ASP A 127 -7.50 -7.60 -12.34
CA ASP A 127 -8.45 -8.13 -13.32
C ASP A 127 -7.77 -9.24 -14.15
N ASP A 128 -8.51 -10.31 -14.45
CA ASP A 128 -8.02 -11.46 -15.22
C ASP A 128 -7.38 -11.06 -16.56
N VAL A 129 -7.89 -9.98 -17.19
CA VAL A 129 -7.34 -9.47 -18.46
C VAL A 129 -5.93 -8.89 -18.32
N HIS A 130 -5.51 -8.51 -17.11
CA HIS A 130 -4.20 -7.92 -16.82
C HIS A 130 -3.18 -8.93 -16.30
N VAL A 131 -3.63 -10.09 -15.79
CA VAL A 131 -2.76 -11.10 -15.16
C VAL A 131 -1.65 -11.57 -16.10
N GLU A 132 -1.97 -11.87 -17.36
CA GLU A 132 -0.95 -12.37 -18.29
C GLU A 132 0.08 -11.31 -18.65
N ALA A 133 -0.37 -10.06 -18.89
CA ALA A 133 0.55 -8.95 -19.15
C ALA A 133 1.48 -8.70 -17.95
N PHE A 134 0.94 -8.77 -16.73
CA PHE A 134 1.74 -8.61 -15.50
C PHE A 134 2.82 -9.68 -15.38
N ARG A 135 2.52 -10.95 -15.65
CA ARG A 135 3.50 -12.06 -15.62
C ARG A 135 4.68 -11.85 -16.56
N GLN A 136 4.45 -11.22 -17.71
CA GLN A 136 5.51 -10.97 -18.69
C GLN A 136 6.44 -9.83 -18.26
N ILE A 137 5.97 -8.88 -17.46
CA ILE A 137 6.75 -7.69 -17.08
C ILE A 137 7.30 -7.72 -15.64
N CYS A 138 6.73 -8.53 -14.74
CA CYS A 138 7.04 -8.47 -13.32
C CYS A 138 8.46 -8.93 -12.93
N TYR A 139 9.16 -9.60 -13.84
CA TYR A 139 10.58 -9.98 -13.66
C TYR A 139 11.55 -9.10 -14.45
N SER A 140 11.05 -8.07 -15.15
CA SER A 140 11.92 -7.13 -15.85
C SER A 140 12.61 -6.21 -14.85
N MET A 141 13.93 -6.14 -14.93
CA MET A 141 14.78 -5.23 -14.15
C MET A 141 15.81 -4.63 -15.13
N ASP A 142 15.35 -3.74 -16.01
CA ASP A 142 16.23 -2.97 -16.90
C ASP A 142 16.99 -1.88 -16.14
#